data_AF-A0A821QXA8-F1
#
_entry.id   AF-A0A821QXA8-F1
#
_cell.length_a   1.000
_cell.length_b   1.000
_cell.length_c   1.000
_cell.angle_alpha   90.00
_cell.angle_beta   90.00
_cell.angle_gamma   90.00
#
_symmetry.space_group_name_H-M   'P 1'
#
loop_
_entity.id
_entity.type
_entity.pdbx_description
1 polymer ?
#
loop_
_entity_poly.entity_id
_entity_poly.type
_entity_poly.pdbx_seq_one_letter_code
_entity_poly.pdbx_strand_id
1 'polypeptide(L)'
;MHLAEIPDINCTVHQLQLCVRSALDETQVKDLLAKCRKISGHFNHSQIAQDELIKIQTEQLNQPALRVIQDCVTRWNSTYYMVEQLLKVKDSICLYASKHSIPQISPEEWLYLNKLVAILTPFEEITRNLSDTNTCISSVIPLIHVLKHTLQMEKEKIDTNPNFKNIIQKLIEDINSRFCDLQSNTLYSLATYLDPRYKLNRVDDDEPSVAKRARLASNASNVDPSTSFEILSPIQSVHSNLADMLKNCSDEEESENDSMDTNSNLMIWKTLINEYNKENRLQLNEDPLLWWRYNIKYKVFAPIVRIYLSAPPSSVPSEQLFSAAGLIYEPLRNRLEGEKAAKLLFVKYNLPLVHFDY
;
A
#
# COMPACT_ATOMS: atom_id res chain seq x y z
N MET A 1 24.00 -2.53 -8.77
CA MET A 1 23.59 -2.75 -10.17
C MET A 1 22.08 -2.60 -10.21
N HIS A 2 21.57 -1.49 -10.74
CA HIS A 2 20.12 -1.33 -10.90
C HIS A 2 19.69 -2.24 -12.07
N LEU A 3 18.81 -3.20 -11.82
CA LEU A 3 18.40 -4.20 -12.83
C LEU A 3 17.58 -3.60 -13.99
N ALA A 4 17.09 -2.36 -13.86
CA ALA A 4 16.24 -1.71 -14.84
C ALA A 4 16.58 -0.21 -15.07
N GLU A 5 17.72 0.28 -14.58
CA GLU A 5 18.09 1.73 -14.61
C GLU A 5 17.02 2.70 -14.04
N ILE A 6 16.07 2.18 -13.26
CA ILE A 6 15.04 2.98 -12.59
C ILE A 6 15.62 3.56 -11.29
N PRO A 7 15.41 4.87 -11.01
CA PRO A 7 15.87 5.48 -9.76
C PRO A 7 15.15 4.88 -8.54
N ASP A 8 15.87 4.80 -7.42
CA ASP A 8 15.32 4.27 -6.17
C ASP A 8 14.15 5.12 -5.66
N ILE A 9 13.14 4.44 -5.12
CA ILE A 9 11.96 5.07 -4.52
C ILE A 9 11.91 4.74 -3.03
N ASN A 10 11.59 5.73 -2.20
CA ASN A 10 11.38 5.52 -0.77
C ASN A 10 10.15 4.63 -0.50
N CYS A 11 10.25 3.76 0.51
CA CYS A 11 9.12 2.95 0.99
C CYS A 11 8.00 3.85 1.56
N THR A 12 6.81 3.81 0.95
CA THR A 12 5.68 4.68 1.34
C THR A 12 5.21 4.37 2.76
N VAL A 13 5.10 3.09 3.11
CA VAL A 13 4.72 2.63 4.46
C VAL A 13 5.70 3.12 5.52
N HIS A 14 7.00 3.11 5.21
CA HIS A 14 8.01 3.64 6.12
C HIS A 14 7.86 5.15 6.33
N GLN A 15 7.61 5.92 5.26
CA GLN A 15 7.36 7.36 5.37
C GLN A 15 6.12 7.67 6.22
N LEU A 16 5.02 6.92 6.04
CA LEU A 16 3.82 7.04 6.87
C LEU A 16 4.10 6.70 8.34
N GLN A 17 4.88 5.65 8.60
CA GLN A 17 5.30 5.30 9.95
C GLN A 17 6.08 6.43 10.63
N LEU A 18 6.91 7.17 9.89
CA LEU A 18 7.63 8.32 10.43
C LEU A 18 6.69 9.49 10.75
N CYS A 19 5.66 9.75 9.92
CA CYS A 19 4.61 10.71 10.26
C CYS A 19 3.89 10.34 11.56
N VAL A 20 3.47 9.07 11.70
CA VAL A 20 2.71 8.66 12.90
C VAL A 20 3.57 8.75 14.16
N ARG A 21 4.85 8.34 14.07
CA ARG A 21 5.77 8.42 15.22
C ARG A 21 5.91 9.84 15.76
N SER A 22 5.97 10.86 14.89
CA SER A 22 6.08 12.25 15.34
C SER A 22 4.88 12.71 16.17
N ALA A 23 3.69 12.15 15.91
CA ALA A 23 2.48 12.38 16.69
C ALA A 23 2.41 11.55 17.97
N LEU A 24 2.91 10.30 17.94
CA LEU A 24 2.99 9.45 19.14
C LEU A 24 4.05 9.92 20.15
N ASP A 25 5.04 10.68 19.70
CA ASP A 25 6.09 11.26 20.53
C ASP A 25 5.69 12.56 21.25
N GLU A 26 4.50 13.12 20.96
CA GLU A 26 3.93 14.24 21.70
C GLU A 26 3.77 13.88 23.19
N THR A 27 4.22 14.74 24.09
CA THR A 27 4.37 14.43 25.53
C THR A 27 3.12 13.84 26.16
N GLN A 28 1.96 14.47 25.95
CA GLN A 28 0.68 14.00 26.49
C GLN A 28 0.28 12.63 25.93
N VAL A 29 0.52 12.39 24.64
CA VAL A 29 0.24 11.10 23.99
C VAL A 29 1.18 10.03 24.55
N LYS A 30 2.47 10.35 24.63
CA LYS A 30 3.51 9.43 25.10
C LYS A 30 3.29 8.97 26.53
N ASP A 31 2.93 9.88 27.44
CA ASP A 31 2.65 9.58 28.84
C ASP A 31 1.41 8.67 28.98
N LEU A 32 0.37 8.97 28.21
CA LEU A 32 -0.85 8.16 28.19
C LEU A 32 -0.61 6.76 27.62
N LEU A 33 0.19 6.65 26.56
CA LEU A 33 0.61 5.36 26.01
C LEU A 33 1.48 4.58 27.00
N ALA A 34 2.36 5.23 27.77
CA ALA A 34 3.12 4.56 28.81
C ALA A 34 2.21 3.94 29.89
N LYS A 35 1.10 4.61 30.23
CA LYS A 35 0.07 4.06 31.13
C LYS A 35 -0.63 2.84 30.52
N CYS A 36 -1.01 2.92 29.24
CA CYS A 36 -1.59 1.81 28.49
C CYS A 36 -0.66 0.58 28.45
N ARG A 37 0.65 0.81 28.26
CA ARG A 37 1.67 -0.26 28.28
C ARG A 37 1.81 -0.93 29.64
N LYS A 38 1.76 -0.17 30.74
CA LYS A 38 1.81 -0.73 32.09
C LYS A 38 0.61 -1.64 32.35
N ILE A 39 -0.59 -1.22 31.96
CA ILE A 39 -1.82 -2.03 32.07
C ILE A 39 -1.69 -3.28 31.20
N SER A 40 -1.28 -3.13 29.95
CA SER A 40 -1.14 -4.26 29.02
C SER A 40 -0.09 -5.26 29.48
N GLY A 41 1.04 -4.77 30.00
CA GLY A 41 2.10 -5.61 30.57
C GLY A 41 1.66 -6.39 31.81
N HIS A 42 0.78 -5.83 32.65
CA HIS A 42 0.20 -6.55 33.80
C HIS A 42 -0.55 -7.81 33.36
N PHE A 43 -1.46 -7.67 32.38
CA PHE A 43 -2.24 -8.79 31.86
C PHE A 43 -1.41 -9.76 31.01
N ASN A 44 -0.44 -9.25 30.25
CA ASN A 44 0.41 -10.09 29.41
C ASN A 44 1.38 -10.97 30.23
N HIS A 45 1.86 -10.48 31.38
CA HIS A 45 2.76 -11.24 32.26
C HIS A 45 2.02 -12.15 33.26
N SER A 46 0.74 -11.89 33.56
CA SER A 46 -0.02 -12.65 34.56
C SER A 46 -1.20 -13.36 33.91
N GLN A 47 -1.05 -14.66 33.67
CA GLN A 47 -2.15 -15.49 33.17
C GLN A 47 -3.34 -15.49 34.12
N ILE A 48 -3.12 -15.44 35.45
CA ILE A 48 -4.18 -15.34 36.46
C ILE A 48 -4.98 -14.06 36.27
N ALA A 49 -4.32 -12.91 36.08
CA ALA A 49 -4.99 -11.64 35.83
C ALA A 49 -5.76 -11.67 34.50
N GLN A 50 -5.17 -12.28 33.47
CA GLN A 50 -5.80 -12.42 32.16
C GLN A 50 -7.06 -13.30 32.21
N ASP A 51 -7.01 -14.40 32.97
CA ASP A 51 -8.16 -15.31 33.16
C ASP A 51 -9.25 -14.65 33.98
N GLU A 52 -8.90 -13.89 35.02
CA GLU A 52 -9.87 -13.12 35.80
C GLU A 52 -10.53 -12.04 34.94
N LEU A 53 -9.77 -11.34 34.09
CA LEU A 53 -10.32 -10.37 33.15
C LEU A 53 -11.29 -11.02 32.17
N ILE A 54 -10.98 -12.23 31.69
CA ILE A 54 -11.89 -13.01 30.83
C ILE A 54 -13.17 -13.40 31.59
N LYS A 55 -13.07 -13.83 32.86
CA LYS A 55 -14.25 -14.12 33.69
C LYS A 55 -15.12 -12.89 33.89
N ILE A 56 -14.53 -11.71 34.14
CA ILE A 56 -15.29 -10.46 34.23
C ILE A 56 -16.05 -10.20 32.92
N GLN A 57 -15.41 -10.39 31.76
CA GLN A 57 -16.05 -10.21 30.46
C GLN A 57 -17.22 -11.16 30.26
N THR A 58 -17.02 -12.47 30.49
CA THR A 58 -18.02 -13.48 30.16
C THR A 58 -19.13 -13.61 31.21
N GLU A 59 -18.80 -13.54 32.49
CA GLU A 59 -19.73 -13.83 33.59
C GLU A 59 -20.44 -12.60 34.14
N GLN A 60 -19.82 -11.42 34.09
CA GLN A 60 -20.39 -10.19 34.68
C GLN A 60 -20.92 -9.23 33.61
N LEU A 61 -20.24 -9.13 32.46
CA LEU A 61 -20.59 -8.18 31.40
C LEU A 61 -21.31 -8.81 30.20
N ASN A 62 -21.35 -10.15 30.11
CA ASN A 62 -21.88 -10.88 28.95
C ASN A 62 -21.25 -10.44 27.61
N GLN A 63 -19.93 -10.21 27.62
CA GLN A 63 -19.15 -9.78 26.47
C GLN A 63 -18.25 -10.91 25.93
N PRO A 64 -17.84 -10.85 24.66
CA PRO A 64 -16.84 -11.77 24.11
C PRO A 64 -15.54 -11.75 24.90
N ALA A 65 -14.95 -12.91 25.13
CA ALA A 65 -13.65 -13.03 25.81
C ALA A 65 -12.53 -12.50 24.92
N LEU A 66 -12.05 -11.31 25.24
CA LEU A 66 -10.93 -10.63 24.57
C LEU A 66 -9.72 -10.56 25.49
N ARG A 67 -8.54 -10.85 24.92
CA ARG A 67 -7.25 -10.68 25.62
C ARG A 67 -6.75 -9.26 25.46
N VAL A 68 -6.02 -8.77 26.45
CA VAL A 68 -5.26 -7.53 26.31
C VAL A 68 -3.99 -7.85 25.51
N ILE A 69 -3.58 -6.95 24.63
CA ILE A 69 -2.38 -7.11 23.82
C ILE A 69 -1.35 -6.06 24.21
N GLN A 70 -0.08 -6.42 24.20
CA GLN A 70 1.02 -5.50 24.46
C GLN A 70 1.62 -5.03 23.13
N ASP A 71 2.01 -3.75 23.05
CA ASP A 71 2.63 -3.20 21.85
C ASP A 71 4.08 -3.66 21.66
N CYS A 72 4.52 -3.61 20.41
CA CYS A 72 5.93 -3.68 20.03
C CYS A 72 6.34 -2.29 19.52
N VAL A 73 7.01 -1.51 20.38
CA VAL A 73 7.32 -0.08 20.15
C VAL A 73 8.01 0.21 18.81
N THR A 74 8.69 -0.78 18.23
CA THR A 74 9.35 -0.65 16.91
C THR A 74 8.36 -0.50 15.75
N ARG A 75 7.11 -0.97 15.87
CA ARG A 75 6.06 -0.87 14.82
C ARG A 75 4.83 -0.15 15.36
N TRP A 76 4.53 1.01 14.79
CA TRP A 76 3.47 1.90 15.27
C TRP A 76 2.07 1.24 15.23
N ASN A 77 1.79 0.37 14.25
CA ASN A 77 0.52 -0.37 14.17
C ASN A 77 0.24 -1.17 15.44
N SER A 78 1.27 -1.74 16.09
CA SER A 78 1.07 -2.50 17.33
C SER A 78 0.61 -1.61 18.49
N THR A 79 1.07 -0.36 18.54
CA THR A 79 0.58 0.65 19.48
C THR A 79 -0.88 0.97 19.20
N TYR A 80 -1.25 1.14 17.93
CA TYR A 80 -2.64 1.37 17.52
C TYR A 80 -3.55 0.22 17.98
N TYR A 81 -3.19 -1.03 17.64
CA TYR A 81 -3.99 -2.19 18.03
C TYR A 81 -4.06 -2.36 19.56
N MET A 82 -2.98 -2.06 20.31
CA MET A 82 -3.01 -2.11 21.77
C MET A 82 -4.07 -1.15 22.32
N VAL A 83 -4.07 0.10 21.86
CA VAL A 83 -5.05 1.09 22.32
C VAL A 83 -6.46 0.72 21.88
N GLU A 84 -6.63 0.30 20.63
CA GLU A 84 -7.93 -0.15 20.11
C GLU A 84 -8.49 -1.32 20.91
N GLN A 85 -7.64 -2.28 21.27
CA GLN A 85 -8.01 -3.43 22.10
C GLN A 85 -8.38 -3.01 23.52
N LEU A 86 -7.60 -2.11 24.14
CA LEU A 86 -7.90 -1.58 25.47
C LEU A 86 -9.26 -0.86 25.49
N LEU A 87 -9.63 -0.16 24.42
CA LEU A 87 -10.94 0.47 24.28
C LEU A 87 -12.06 -0.56 24.23
N LYS A 88 -11.86 -1.70 23.53
CA LYS A 88 -12.84 -2.80 23.46
C LYS A 88 -13.07 -3.47 24.81
N VAL A 89 -12.03 -3.59 25.65
CA VAL A 89 -12.11 -4.21 26.99
C VAL A 89 -12.20 -3.20 28.14
N LYS A 90 -12.52 -1.94 27.84
CA LYS A 90 -12.52 -0.81 28.79
C LYS A 90 -13.28 -1.14 30.08
N ASP A 91 -14.53 -1.59 29.96
CA ASP A 91 -15.41 -1.81 31.11
C ASP A 91 -14.87 -2.91 32.01
N SER A 92 -14.35 -3.98 31.40
CA SER A 92 -13.75 -5.11 32.12
C SER A 92 -12.48 -4.70 32.86
N ILE A 93 -11.65 -3.85 32.24
CA ILE A 93 -10.46 -3.28 32.88
C ILE A 93 -10.85 -2.38 34.06
N CYS A 94 -11.86 -1.52 33.91
CA CYS A 94 -12.33 -0.65 34.98
C CYS A 94 -12.86 -1.47 36.17
N LEU A 95 -13.64 -2.52 35.93
CA LEU A 95 -14.11 -3.43 36.98
C LEU A 95 -12.95 -4.16 37.66
N TYR A 96 -11.99 -4.68 36.89
CA TYR A 96 -10.81 -5.32 37.44
C TYR A 96 -10.00 -4.35 38.31
N ALA A 97 -9.77 -3.13 37.82
CA ALA A 97 -9.01 -2.10 38.53
C ALA A 97 -9.69 -1.58 39.80
N SER A 98 -10.99 -1.84 39.99
CA SER A 98 -11.68 -1.53 41.26
C SER A 98 -11.30 -2.46 42.41
N LYS A 99 -10.80 -3.67 42.09
CA LYS A 99 -10.42 -4.71 43.05
C LYS A 99 -8.90 -4.89 43.17
N HIS A 100 -8.15 -4.39 42.19
CA HIS A 100 -6.70 -4.59 42.07
C HIS A 100 -5.96 -3.26 41.92
N SER A 101 -4.78 -3.16 42.51
CA SER A 101 -3.92 -1.96 42.43
C SER A 101 -3.15 -1.91 41.11
N ILE A 102 -3.84 -1.56 40.02
CA ILE A 102 -3.25 -1.29 38.71
C ILE A 102 -3.43 0.18 38.31
N PRO A 103 -2.61 0.74 37.40
CA PRO A 103 -2.84 2.09 36.88
C PRO A 103 -4.25 2.21 36.29
N GLN A 104 -4.98 3.25 36.68
CA GLN A 104 -6.34 3.49 36.22
C GLN A 104 -6.37 4.61 35.18
N ILE A 105 -7.00 4.35 34.03
CA ILE A 105 -7.23 5.36 32.99
C ILE A 105 -8.50 6.14 33.35
N SER A 106 -8.40 7.47 33.42
CA SER A 106 -9.52 8.35 33.77
C SER A 106 -10.57 8.40 32.65
N PRO A 107 -11.82 8.81 32.93
CA PRO A 107 -12.83 8.97 31.88
C PRO A 107 -12.40 9.91 30.75
N GLU A 108 -11.71 11.00 31.07
CA GLU A 108 -11.16 11.95 30.10
C GLU A 108 -10.03 11.34 29.28
N GLU A 109 -9.13 10.57 29.89
CA GLU A 109 -8.08 9.84 29.20
C GLU A 109 -8.65 8.79 28.24
N TRP A 110 -9.74 8.10 28.62
CA TRP A 110 -10.43 7.17 27.72
C TRP A 110 -11.04 7.88 26.50
N LEU A 111 -11.63 9.05 26.68
CA LEU A 111 -12.12 9.86 25.57
C LEU A 111 -10.96 10.32 24.67
N TYR A 112 -9.84 10.69 25.28
CA TYR A 112 -8.62 11.05 24.56
C TYR A 112 -8.09 9.88 23.71
N LEU A 113 -8.02 8.66 24.27
CA LEU A 113 -7.61 7.46 23.54
C LEU A 113 -8.55 7.13 22.37
N ASN A 114 -9.86 7.26 22.55
CA ASN A 114 -10.84 7.09 21.47
C ASN A 114 -10.57 8.05 20.31
N LYS A 115 -10.35 9.34 20.61
CA LYS A 115 -10.08 10.34 19.59
C LYS A 115 -8.72 10.12 18.91
N LEU A 116 -7.71 9.71 19.67
CA LEU A 116 -6.40 9.33 19.12
C LEU A 116 -6.53 8.16 18.14
N VAL A 117 -7.27 7.10 18.51
CA VAL A 117 -7.55 5.97 17.60
C VAL A 117 -8.26 6.45 16.34
N ALA A 118 -9.28 7.29 16.45
CA ALA A 118 -9.99 7.84 15.29
C ALA A 118 -9.06 8.59 14.31
N ILE A 119 -8.09 9.36 14.81
CA ILE A 119 -7.09 10.06 14.00
C ILE A 119 -6.11 9.10 13.33
N LEU A 120 -5.74 8.00 14.01
CA LEU A 120 -4.75 7.04 13.53
C LEU A 120 -5.33 5.93 12.63
N THR A 121 -6.63 5.63 12.73
CA THR A 121 -7.32 4.65 11.89
C THR A 121 -7.04 4.83 10.39
N PRO A 122 -7.17 6.02 9.76
CA PRO A 122 -6.89 6.15 8.33
C PRO A 122 -5.44 5.85 7.96
N PHE A 123 -4.47 6.09 8.86
CA PHE A 123 -3.09 5.67 8.62
C PHE A 123 -2.95 4.15 8.63
N GLU A 124 -3.68 3.44 9.50
CA GLU A 124 -3.59 2.00 9.65
C GLU A 124 -4.20 1.31 8.44
N GLU A 125 -5.38 1.76 8.02
CA GLU A 125 -6.07 1.23 6.84
C GLU A 125 -5.24 1.39 5.56
N ILE A 126 -4.65 2.58 5.36
CA ILE A 126 -3.80 2.85 4.19
C ILE A 126 -2.50 2.07 4.27
N THR A 127 -1.87 2.00 5.44
CA THR A 127 -0.65 1.22 5.63
C THR A 127 -0.90 -0.26 5.36
N ARG A 128 -2.02 -0.80 5.83
CA ARG A 128 -2.44 -2.19 5.57
C ARG A 128 -2.66 -2.41 4.08
N ASN A 129 -3.38 -1.52 3.39
CA ASN A 129 -3.60 -1.61 1.95
C ASN A 129 -2.29 -1.58 1.15
N LEU A 130 -1.37 -0.66 1.46
CA LEU A 130 -0.07 -0.54 0.81
C LEU A 130 0.92 -1.66 1.18
N SER A 131 0.63 -2.43 2.22
CA SER A 131 1.44 -3.59 2.63
C SER A 131 0.96 -4.90 1.99
N ASP A 132 -0.16 -4.88 1.27
CA ASP A 132 -0.69 -6.04 0.56
C ASP A 132 0.21 -6.43 -0.62
N THR A 133 0.28 -7.73 -0.91
CA THR A 133 1.15 -8.29 -1.97
C THR A 133 0.72 -7.89 -3.38
N ASN A 134 -0.55 -7.54 -3.58
CA ASN A 134 -1.10 -7.20 -4.90
C ASN A 134 -1.22 -5.68 -5.10
N THR A 135 -0.82 -4.87 -4.13
CA THR A 135 -0.88 -3.41 -4.25
C THR A 135 0.35 -2.88 -4.97
N CYS A 136 0.13 -1.86 -5.80
CA CYS A 136 1.17 -1.20 -6.59
C CYS A 136 1.33 0.27 -6.18
N ILE A 137 2.47 0.87 -6.56
CA ILE A 137 2.74 2.33 -6.43
C ILE A 137 1.64 3.22 -7.05
N SER A 138 0.78 2.69 -7.93
CA SER A 138 -0.36 3.42 -8.49
C SER A 138 -1.38 3.86 -7.45
N SER A 139 -1.47 3.15 -6.32
CA SER A 139 -2.36 3.49 -5.21
C SER A 139 -1.82 4.61 -4.31
N VAL A 140 -0.53 4.97 -4.42
CA VAL A 140 0.10 5.89 -3.45
C VAL A 140 -0.47 7.30 -3.54
N ILE A 141 -0.52 7.91 -4.73
CA ILE A 141 -1.10 9.26 -4.92
C ILE A 141 -2.55 9.34 -4.39
N PRO A 142 -3.48 8.47 -4.83
CA PRO A 142 -4.86 8.56 -4.38
C PRO A 142 -5.01 8.30 -2.88
N LEU A 143 -4.28 7.34 -2.30
CA LEU A 143 -4.39 7.05 -0.87
C LEU A 143 -3.81 8.18 -0.01
N ILE A 144 -2.67 8.77 -0.39
CA ILE A 144 -2.12 9.94 0.32
C ILE A 144 -3.07 11.14 0.21
N HIS A 145 -3.72 11.34 -0.94
CA HIS A 145 -4.74 12.37 -1.09
C HIS A 145 -5.95 12.13 -0.16
N VAL A 146 -6.47 10.90 -0.14
CA VAL A 146 -7.58 10.51 0.76
C VAL A 146 -7.19 10.69 2.22
N LEU A 147 -5.98 10.27 2.62
CA LEU A 147 -5.48 10.45 3.98
C LEU A 147 -5.52 11.90 4.42
N LYS A 148 -4.95 12.80 3.60
CA LYS A 148 -4.94 14.25 3.88
C LYS A 148 -6.35 14.81 4.00
N HIS A 149 -7.25 14.41 3.11
CA HIS A 149 -8.64 14.85 3.13
C HIS A 149 -9.35 14.37 4.40
N THR A 150 -9.22 13.08 4.76
CA THR A 150 -9.82 12.51 5.97
C THR A 150 -9.32 13.20 7.23
N LEU A 151 -8.02 13.49 7.32
CA LEU A 151 -7.45 14.23 8.45
C LEU A 151 -7.98 15.67 8.51
N GLN A 152 -8.10 16.36 7.37
CA GLN A 152 -8.66 17.70 7.32
C GLN A 152 -10.12 17.72 7.80
N MET A 153 -10.94 16.75 7.37
CA MET A 153 -12.31 16.60 7.84
C MET A 153 -12.38 16.32 9.34
N GLU A 154 -11.50 15.46 9.86
CA GLU A 154 -11.40 15.18 11.31
C GLU A 154 -11.03 16.44 12.10
N LYS A 155 -10.15 17.29 11.55
CA LYS A 155 -9.74 18.56 12.15
C LYS A 155 -10.91 19.54 12.28
N GLU A 156 -11.84 19.53 11.33
CA GLU A 156 -12.99 20.44 11.27
C GLU A 156 -14.17 20.01 12.15
N LYS A 157 -14.17 18.77 12.67
CA LYS A 157 -15.24 18.31 13.57
C LYS A 157 -15.29 19.12 14.87
N ILE A 158 -16.52 19.31 15.37
CA ILE A 158 -16.82 20.11 16.58
C ILE A 158 -16.21 19.48 17.84
N ASP A 159 -16.17 18.14 17.90
CA ASP A 159 -15.62 17.37 19.03
C ASP A 159 -14.08 17.31 19.03
N THR A 160 -13.42 17.87 18.00
CA THR A 160 -11.95 17.94 17.93
C THR A 160 -11.43 19.16 18.69
N ASN A 161 -10.87 18.90 19.88
CA ASN A 161 -10.30 19.93 20.73
C ASN A 161 -9.02 20.56 20.12
N PRO A 162 -8.55 21.72 20.64
CA PRO A 162 -7.37 22.40 20.10
C PRO A 162 -6.09 21.56 20.06
N ASN A 163 -5.89 20.67 21.05
CA ASN A 163 -4.71 19.80 21.07
C ASN A 163 -4.72 18.82 19.89
N PHE A 164 -5.85 18.15 19.67
CA PHE A 164 -5.99 17.25 18.51
C PHE A 164 -5.92 18.00 17.18
N LYS A 165 -6.43 19.24 17.09
CA LYS A 165 -6.26 20.08 15.89
C LYS A 165 -4.78 20.34 15.59
N ASN A 166 -3.96 20.56 16.62
CA ASN A 166 -2.51 20.74 16.46
C ASN A 166 -1.81 19.45 16.04
N ILE A 167 -2.16 18.30 16.65
CA ILE A 167 -1.64 16.98 16.26
C ILE A 167 -1.97 16.69 14.79
N ILE A 168 -3.21 16.90 14.39
CA ILE A 168 -3.66 16.69 13.00
C ILE A 168 -2.92 17.65 12.04
N GLN A 169 -2.77 18.92 12.42
CA GLN A 169 -2.04 19.89 11.60
C GLN A 169 -0.59 19.45 11.38
N LYS A 170 0.11 19.04 12.45
CA LYS A 170 1.47 18.51 12.37
C LYS A 170 1.56 17.27 11.48
N LEU A 171 0.61 16.34 11.60
CA LEU A 171 0.54 15.16 10.74
C LEU A 171 0.38 15.53 9.26
N ILE A 172 -0.48 16.51 8.95
CA ILE A 172 -0.68 17.01 7.58
C ILE A 172 0.60 17.66 7.04
N GLU A 173 1.31 18.44 7.87
CA GLU A 173 2.59 19.06 7.52
C GLU A 173 3.68 18.01 7.24
N ASP A 174 3.80 16.98 8.10
CA ASP A 174 4.74 15.88 7.91
C ASP A 174 4.43 15.08 6.64
N ILE A 175 3.15 14.83 6.34
CA ILE A 175 2.73 14.21 5.08
C ILE A 175 3.14 15.10 3.91
N ASN A 176 2.84 16.40 3.96
CA ASN A 176 3.19 17.33 2.88
C ASN A 176 4.69 17.38 2.63
N SER A 177 5.51 17.39 3.68
CA SER A 177 6.96 17.40 3.57
C SER A 177 7.52 16.12 2.96
N ARG A 178 7.01 14.95 3.36
CA ARG A 178 7.51 13.65 2.87
C ARG A 178 7.03 13.27 1.48
N PHE A 179 5.88 13.81 1.09
CA PHE A 179 5.18 13.46 -0.15
C PHE A 179 5.00 14.66 -1.10
N CYS A 180 5.82 15.71 -0.94
CA CYS A 180 5.73 16.94 -1.74
C CYS A 180 5.84 16.70 -3.24
N ASP A 181 6.70 15.76 -3.65
CA ASP A 181 7.02 15.49 -5.05
C ASP A 181 6.23 14.33 -5.66
N LEU A 182 5.21 13.79 -4.97
CA LEU A 182 4.47 12.63 -5.47
C LEU A 182 3.87 12.86 -6.87
N GLN A 183 3.29 14.04 -7.11
CA GLN A 183 2.65 14.37 -8.38
C GLN A 183 3.65 14.72 -9.49
N SER A 184 4.80 15.30 -9.13
CA SER A 184 5.87 15.63 -10.08
C SER A 184 6.73 14.41 -10.43
N ASN A 185 6.76 13.40 -9.56
CA ASN A 185 7.46 12.15 -9.81
C ASN A 185 6.77 11.33 -10.91
N THR A 186 7.51 11.11 -12.00
CA THR A 186 7.01 10.43 -13.19
C THR A 186 6.59 8.99 -12.92
N LEU A 187 7.26 8.28 -12.01
CA LEU A 187 6.95 6.87 -11.70
C LEU A 187 5.58 6.75 -11.05
N TYR A 188 5.32 7.54 -10.00
CA TYR A 188 4.03 7.56 -9.32
C TYR A 188 2.91 8.06 -10.23
N SER A 189 3.14 9.14 -10.97
CA SER A 189 2.13 9.75 -11.84
C SER A 189 1.75 8.86 -13.02
N LEU A 190 2.71 8.19 -13.66
CA LEU A 190 2.42 7.23 -14.74
C LEU A 190 1.74 5.97 -14.22
N ALA A 191 2.21 5.40 -13.11
CA ALA A 191 1.56 4.23 -12.51
C ALA A 191 0.11 4.53 -12.12
N THR A 192 -0.14 5.67 -11.47
CA THR A 192 -1.50 6.11 -11.08
C THR A 192 -2.39 6.33 -12.30
N TYR A 193 -1.85 6.87 -13.40
CA TYR A 193 -2.59 7.09 -14.64
C TYR A 193 -2.94 5.78 -15.37
N LEU A 194 -1.99 4.85 -15.43
CA LEU A 194 -2.16 3.54 -16.05
C LEU A 194 -3.03 2.59 -15.22
N ASP A 195 -3.32 2.91 -13.97
CA ASP A 195 -4.26 2.14 -13.15
C ASP A 195 -5.71 2.56 -13.46
N PRO A 196 -6.53 1.67 -14.09
CA PRO A 196 -7.89 2.01 -14.50
C PRO A 196 -8.82 2.36 -13.33
N ARG A 197 -8.44 2.01 -12.08
CA ARG A 197 -9.20 2.36 -10.87
C ARG A 197 -9.05 3.83 -10.52
N TYR A 198 -7.86 4.39 -10.72
CA TYR A 198 -7.50 5.73 -10.27
C TYR A 198 -7.39 6.75 -11.37
N LYS A 199 -7.27 6.29 -12.62
CA LYS A 199 -7.30 7.07 -13.86
C LYS A 199 -8.01 8.42 -13.67
N LEU A 200 -7.20 9.46 -13.44
CA LEU A 200 -7.70 10.79 -13.15
C LEU A 200 -8.24 11.38 -14.46
N ASN A 201 -9.52 11.74 -14.48
CA ASN A 201 -10.10 12.61 -15.53
C ASN A 201 -9.66 14.09 -15.36
N ARG A 202 -8.75 14.41 -14.43
CA ARG A 202 -8.19 15.76 -14.31
C ARG A 202 -7.11 15.95 -15.36
N VAL A 203 -7.57 16.05 -16.60
CA VAL A 203 -7.09 17.11 -17.48
C VAL A 203 -7.72 18.38 -16.89
N ASP A 204 -7.13 18.93 -15.84
CA ASP A 204 -7.12 20.39 -15.74
C ASP A 204 -6.36 20.83 -17.01
N ASP A 205 -6.95 21.73 -17.81
CA ASP A 205 -6.66 22.06 -19.21
C ASP A 205 -5.19 22.39 -19.57
N ASP A 206 -4.28 21.43 -19.39
CA ASP A 206 -2.89 21.48 -19.82
C ASP A 206 -2.58 20.21 -20.62
N GLU A 207 -3.02 20.22 -21.88
CA GLU A 207 -2.52 19.47 -23.05
C GLU A 207 -1.02 19.09 -22.97
N PRO A 208 -0.09 20.00 -22.55
CA PRO A 208 1.33 19.66 -22.40
C PRO A 208 1.64 18.54 -21.39
N SER A 209 0.79 18.27 -20.40
CA SER A 209 1.06 17.27 -19.36
C SER A 209 0.78 15.83 -19.83
N VAL A 210 -0.29 15.63 -20.63
CA VAL A 210 -0.62 14.34 -21.26
C VAL A 210 0.36 14.03 -22.38
N ALA A 211 0.71 15.02 -23.20
CA ALA A 211 1.72 14.88 -24.24
C ALA A 211 3.11 14.59 -23.66
N LYS A 212 3.48 15.19 -22.52
CA LYS A 212 4.73 14.88 -21.80
C LYS A 212 4.72 13.47 -21.22
N ARG A 213 3.61 13.03 -20.62
CA ARG A 213 3.43 11.66 -20.10
C ARG A 213 3.46 10.60 -21.21
N ALA A 214 2.82 10.87 -22.35
CA ALA A 214 2.83 10.00 -23.53
C ALA A 214 4.22 9.95 -24.19
N ARG A 215 4.96 11.07 -24.26
CA ARG A 215 6.36 11.11 -24.74
C ARG A 215 7.33 10.37 -23.81
N LEU A 216 7.11 10.43 -22.50
CA LEU A 216 7.92 9.69 -21.52
C LEU A 216 7.65 8.17 -21.63
N ALA A 217 6.39 7.79 -21.82
CA ALA A 217 5.99 6.40 -22.10
C ALA A 217 6.59 5.86 -23.42
N SER A 218 6.60 6.66 -24.49
CA SER A 218 7.22 6.28 -25.76
C SER A 218 8.74 6.20 -25.68
N ASN A 219 9.40 7.11 -24.95
CA ASN A 219 10.86 7.10 -24.80
C ASN A 219 11.36 5.96 -23.89
N ALA A 220 10.55 5.51 -22.92
CA ALA A 220 10.82 4.31 -22.13
C ALA A 220 10.72 3.01 -22.94
N SER A 221 10.18 3.07 -24.17
CA SER A 221 10.11 1.93 -25.09
C SER A 221 11.39 1.72 -25.91
N ASN A 222 12.41 2.59 -25.77
CA ASN A 222 13.74 2.40 -26.37
C ASN A 222 14.63 1.43 -25.56
N VAL A 223 14.05 0.63 -24.68
CA VAL A 223 14.75 -0.52 -24.07
C VAL A 223 14.84 -1.61 -25.14
N ASP A 224 16.08 -1.87 -25.55
CA ASP A 224 16.52 -2.82 -26.56
C ASP A 224 15.66 -4.11 -26.64
N PRO A 225 15.07 -4.46 -27.81
CA PRO A 225 14.19 -5.63 -27.98
C PRO A 225 14.89 -6.99 -27.78
N SER A 226 16.19 -7.00 -27.50
CA SER A 226 17.03 -8.19 -27.49
C SER A 226 16.89 -9.08 -26.23
N THR A 227 15.97 -8.77 -25.30
CA THR A 227 15.62 -9.68 -24.20
C THR A 227 14.26 -10.35 -24.44
N SER A 228 14.22 -11.19 -25.47
CA SER A 228 13.06 -12.00 -25.84
C SER A 228 12.80 -13.09 -24.79
N PHE A 229 11.79 -12.91 -23.94
CA PHE A 229 11.14 -14.06 -23.29
C PHE A 229 10.11 -14.62 -24.26
N GLU A 230 10.45 -15.75 -24.87
CA GLU A 230 9.53 -16.57 -25.66
C GLU A 230 8.31 -16.93 -24.80
N ILE A 231 7.12 -16.46 -25.19
CA ILE A 231 5.86 -16.97 -24.66
C ILE A 231 5.14 -17.71 -25.80
N LEU A 232 4.97 -19.00 -25.55
CA LEU A 232 4.23 -19.99 -26.32
C LEU A 232 2.84 -19.50 -26.75
N SER A 233 2.48 -19.82 -28.00
CA SER A 233 1.10 -19.86 -28.51
C SER A 233 0.44 -21.21 -28.13
N PRO A 234 -0.87 -21.47 -28.37
CA PRO A 234 -1.90 -20.66 -29.06
C PRO A 234 -3.27 -20.58 -28.31
N ILE A 235 -4.21 -19.76 -28.81
CA ILE A 235 -5.65 -20.09 -29.05
C ILE A 235 -6.36 -18.92 -29.78
N GLN A 236 -7.25 -19.32 -30.69
CA GLN A 236 -7.87 -18.58 -31.79
C GLN A 236 -8.78 -17.38 -31.43
N SER A 237 -8.53 -16.33 -32.23
CA SER A 237 -9.44 -15.37 -32.88
C SER A 237 -10.87 -15.17 -32.35
N VAL A 238 -11.13 -13.94 -31.88
CA VAL A 238 -12.25 -13.14 -32.36
C VAL A 238 -11.65 -11.81 -32.84
N HIS A 239 -11.41 -11.72 -34.14
CA HIS A 239 -10.83 -10.56 -34.81
C HIS A 239 -11.83 -9.39 -34.80
N SER A 240 -11.37 -8.19 -34.41
CA SER A 240 -12.07 -6.95 -34.74
C SER A 240 -11.66 -6.55 -36.16
N ASN A 241 -12.65 -6.35 -37.04
CA ASN A 241 -12.50 -6.10 -38.48
C ASN A 241 -11.66 -4.86 -38.87
N LEU A 242 -11.14 -4.09 -37.92
CA LEU A 242 -10.30 -2.91 -38.19
C LEU A 242 -8.82 -3.28 -38.38
N ALA A 243 -8.34 -4.33 -37.72
CA ALA A 243 -6.95 -4.77 -37.81
C ALA A 243 -6.64 -5.47 -39.14
N ASP A 244 -7.60 -6.22 -39.69
CA ASP A 244 -7.45 -6.91 -40.98
C ASP A 244 -7.59 -5.95 -42.18
N MET A 245 -8.35 -4.85 -42.03
CA MET A 245 -8.46 -3.83 -43.08
C MET A 245 -7.16 -3.04 -43.30
N LEU A 246 -6.33 -2.88 -42.26
CA LEU A 246 -5.04 -2.17 -42.37
C LEU A 246 -3.92 -3.08 -42.88
N LYS A 247 -4.03 -4.39 -42.66
CA LYS A 247 -3.03 -5.38 -43.10
C LYS A 247 -3.00 -5.57 -44.62
N ASN A 248 -4.12 -5.30 -45.30
CA ASN A 248 -4.22 -5.39 -46.76
C ASN A 248 -3.70 -4.14 -47.50
N CYS A 249 -3.19 -3.11 -46.79
CA CYS A 249 -2.57 -1.93 -47.41
C CYS A 249 -1.03 -1.97 -47.39
N SER A 250 -0.41 -3.10 -47.04
CA SER A 250 1.06 -3.20 -46.85
C SER A 250 1.76 -4.17 -47.80
N ASP A 251 1.08 -4.64 -48.84
CA ASP A 251 1.73 -5.39 -49.92
C ASP A 251 1.88 -4.47 -51.14
N GLU A 252 2.77 -3.48 -51.05
CA GLU A 252 3.47 -2.92 -52.21
C GLU A 252 4.63 -2.02 -51.76
N GLU A 253 5.83 -2.48 -52.11
CA GLU A 253 7.10 -1.76 -52.28
C GLU A 253 7.95 -1.40 -51.05
N GLU A 254 9.02 -2.19 -50.89
CA GLU A 254 10.24 -1.85 -50.17
C GLU A 254 10.84 -0.53 -50.72
N SER A 255 10.91 0.52 -49.91
CA SER A 255 12.03 1.48 -49.91
C SER A 255 11.96 2.49 -48.76
N GLU A 256 13.08 2.57 -48.03
CA GLU A 256 13.65 3.76 -47.36
C GLU A 256 12.68 4.85 -46.86
N ASN A 257 12.25 4.78 -45.59
CA ASN A 257 12.03 5.97 -44.74
C ASN A 257 11.72 5.60 -43.27
N ASP A 258 12.75 5.56 -42.43
CA ASP A 258 12.70 5.29 -40.98
C ASP A 258 11.97 6.40 -40.15
N SER A 259 11.40 7.41 -40.82
CA SER A 259 10.72 8.56 -40.20
C SER A 259 9.19 8.56 -40.34
N MET A 260 8.62 7.78 -41.25
CA MET A 260 7.16 7.70 -41.44
C MET A 260 6.50 6.69 -40.50
N ASP A 261 7.21 5.60 -40.17
CA ASP A 261 6.67 4.50 -39.36
C ASP A 261 6.54 4.86 -37.87
N THR A 262 7.43 5.71 -37.36
CA THR A 262 7.36 6.28 -36.01
C THR A 262 6.16 7.22 -35.84
N ASN A 263 5.75 7.94 -36.89
CA ASN A 263 4.65 8.88 -36.85
C ASN A 263 3.28 8.17 -36.84
N SER A 264 3.16 7.08 -37.61
CA SER A 264 1.98 6.19 -37.63
C SER A 264 1.79 5.49 -36.28
N ASN A 265 2.86 4.93 -35.70
CA ASN A 265 2.80 4.32 -34.38
C ASN A 265 2.41 5.32 -33.27
N LEU A 266 2.94 6.54 -33.31
CA LEU A 266 2.56 7.60 -32.38
C LEU A 266 1.08 7.97 -32.49
N MET A 267 0.53 7.98 -33.71
CA MET A 267 -0.89 8.29 -33.95
C MET A 267 -1.82 7.19 -33.42
N ILE A 268 -1.42 5.92 -33.57
CA ILE A 268 -2.13 4.77 -32.98
C ILE A 268 -2.11 4.86 -31.45
N TRP A 269 -0.94 5.12 -30.85
CA TRP A 269 -0.80 5.29 -29.40
C TRP A 269 -1.69 6.42 -28.86
N LYS A 270 -1.71 7.58 -29.51
CA LYS A 270 -2.57 8.71 -29.13
C LYS A 270 -4.05 8.35 -29.20
N THR A 271 -4.47 7.65 -30.25
CA THR A 271 -5.86 7.23 -30.44
C THR A 271 -6.29 6.26 -29.33
N LEU A 272 -5.48 5.24 -29.07
CA LEU A 272 -5.77 4.25 -28.02
C LEU A 272 -5.74 4.85 -26.61
N ILE A 273 -4.84 5.80 -26.34
CA ILE A 273 -4.84 6.57 -25.08
C ILE A 273 -6.14 7.38 -24.94
N ASN A 274 -6.61 8.01 -26.01
CA ASN A 274 -7.87 8.76 -25.98
C ASN A 274 -9.09 7.86 -25.77
N GLU A 275 -9.09 6.66 -26.33
CA GLU A 275 -10.12 5.66 -26.04
C GLU A 275 -10.02 5.17 -24.60
N TYR A 276 -8.82 4.83 -24.13
CA TYR A 276 -8.57 4.47 -22.74
C TYR A 276 -9.13 5.55 -21.83
N ASN A 277 -8.88 6.83 -22.12
CA ASN A 277 -9.41 8.00 -21.39
C ASN A 277 -10.94 8.07 -21.32
N LYS A 278 -11.67 7.49 -22.28
CA LYS A 278 -13.13 7.42 -22.27
C LYS A 278 -13.69 6.20 -21.53
N GLU A 279 -12.88 5.20 -21.23
CA GLU A 279 -13.32 4.02 -20.46
C GLU A 279 -13.78 4.39 -19.06
N ASN A 280 -14.79 3.66 -18.58
CA ASN A 280 -15.25 3.74 -17.20
C ASN A 280 -14.14 3.30 -16.24
N ARG A 281 -14.14 3.89 -15.05
CA ARG A 281 -13.21 3.48 -14.00
C ARG A 281 -13.52 2.07 -13.53
N LEU A 282 -12.45 1.32 -13.31
CA LEU A 282 -12.53 0.01 -12.69
C LEU A 282 -12.89 0.15 -11.21
N GLN A 283 -13.60 -0.83 -10.63
CA GLN A 283 -13.90 -0.79 -9.21
C GLN A 283 -12.62 -0.99 -8.38
N LEU A 284 -12.61 -0.45 -7.16
CA LEU A 284 -11.41 -0.45 -6.30
C LEU A 284 -10.97 -1.85 -5.86
N ASN A 285 -11.89 -2.81 -5.81
CA ASN A 285 -11.68 -4.21 -5.42
C ASN A 285 -11.25 -5.11 -6.60
N GLU A 286 -11.24 -4.61 -7.82
CA GLU A 286 -10.83 -5.37 -9.00
C GLU A 286 -9.32 -5.21 -9.28
N ASP A 287 -8.75 -6.16 -10.03
CA ASP A 287 -7.33 -6.19 -10.36
C ASP A 287 -7.05 -5.40 -11.66
N PRO A 288 -6.23 -4.33 -11.62
CA PRO A 288 -5.90 -3.53 -12.78
C PRO A 288 -5.09 -4.30 -13.84
N LEU A 289 -4.22 -5.23 -13.45
CA LEU A 289 -3.43 -6.04 -14.38
C LEU A 289 -4.32 -7.01 -15.17
N LEU A 290 -5.32 -7.60 -14.51
CA LEU A 290 -6.32 -8.42 -15.19
C LEU A 290 -7.16 -7.59 -16.17
N TRP A 291 -7.53 -6.37 -15.80
CA TRP A 291 -8.23 -5.48 -16.73
C TRP A 291 -7.42 -5.22 -18.01
N TRP A 292 -6.13 -4.89 -17.90
CA TRP A 292 -5.26 -4.73 -19.07
C TRP A 292 -5.09 -6.02 -19.88
N ARG A 293 -5.05 -7.18 -19.21
CA ARG A 293 -4.95 -8.48 -19.87
C ARG A 293 -6.19 -8.81 -20.71
N TYR A 294 -7.39 -8.53 -20.19
CA TYR A 294 -8.65 -8.84 -20.88
C TYR A 294 -9.00 -7.82 -21.97
N ASN A 295 -8.54 -6.57 -21.85
CA ASN A 295 -8.75 -5.54 -22.86
C ASN A 295 -7.70 -5.63 -23.99
N ILE A 296 -7.85 -6.63 -24.87
CA ILE A 296 -6.91 -6.95 -25.96
C ILE A 296 -6.63 -5.74 -26.88
N LYS A 297 -7.60 -4.82 -27.03
CA LYS A 297 -7.44 -3.55 -27.77
C LYS A 297 -6.25 -2.70 -27.31
N TYR A 298 -5.85 -2.85 -26.06
CA TYR A 298 -4.79 -2.09 -25.42
C TYR A 298 -3.49 -2.87 -25.25
N LYS A 299 -3.35 -4.02 -25.93
CA LYS A 299 -2.20 -4.92 -25.81
C LYS A 299 -0.86 -4.23 -26.09
N VAL A 300 -0.85 -3.18 -26.91
CA VAL A 300 0.36 -2.36 -27.17
C VAL A 300 0.93 -1.71 -25.90
N PHE A 301 0.09 -1.42 -24.90
CA PHE A 301 0.53 -0.87 -23.61
C PHE A 301 0.97 -1.95 -22.61
N ALA A 302 0.84 -3.24 -22.92
CA ALA A 302 1.17 -4.31 -21.97
C ALA A 302 2.62 -4.23 -21.43
N PRO A 303 3.66 -3.90 -22.23
CA PRO A 303 5.02 -3.76 -21.72
C PRO A 303 5.13 -2.63 -20.68
N ILE A 304 4.59 -1.45 -20.99
CA ILE A 304 4.65 -0.30 -20.08
C ILE A 304 3.79 -0.52 -18.83
N VAL A 305 2.60 -1.11 -18.97
CA VAL A 305 1.73 -1.47 -17.86
C VAL A 305 2.44 -2.40 -16.89
N ARG A 306 3.14 -3.43 -17.38
CA ARG A 306 3.91 -4.35 -16.52
C ARG A 306 5.03 -3.66 -15.77
N ILE A 307 5.69 -2.67 -16.36
CA ILE A 307 6.76 -1.91 -15.69
C ILE A 307 6.18 -1.07 -14.55
N TYR A 308 5.12 -0.30 -14.81
CA TYR A 308 4.61 0.67 -13.84
C TYR A 308 3.59 0.11 -12.85
N LEU A 309 2.90 -0.99 -13.18
CA LEU A 309 1.90 -1.64 -12.31
C LEU A 309 2.43 -2.87 -11.54
N SER A 310 3.74 -3.15 -11.57
CA SER A 310 4.35 -4.24 -10.80
C SER A 310 5.15 -3.78 -9.58
N ALA A 311 5.50 -2.50 -9.49
CA ALA A 311 6.34 -1.99 -8.42
C ALA A 311 5.55 -1.91 -7.10
N PRO A 312 5.97 -2.61 -6.03
CA PRO A 312 5.28 -2.54 -4.74
C PRO A 312 5.51 -1.18 -4.08
N PRO A 313 4.52 -0.61 -3.37
CA PRO A 313 4.67 0.68 -2.69
C PRO A 313 5.39 0.57 -1.34
N SER A 314 5.69 -0.64 -0.87
CA SER A 314 6.31 -0.91 0.42
C SER A 314 7.42 -1.95 0.34
N SER A 315 8.37 -1.85 1.28
CA SER A 315 9.42 -2.84 1.51
C SER A 315 8.96 -4.04 2.35
N VAL A 316 7.68 -4.08 2.74
CA VAL A 316 7.13 -5.10 3.65
C VAL A 316 7.31 -6.52 3.10
N PRO A 317 7.08 -6.82 1.80
CA PRO A 317 7.35 -8.15 1.27
C PRO A 317 8.81 -8.60 1.46
N SER A 318 9.76 -7.67 1.28
CA SER A 318 11.18 -7.94 1.51
C SER A 318 11.47 -8.17 3.00
N GLU A 319 10.88 -7.39 3.90
CA GLU A 319 11.03 -7.57 5.35
C GLU A 319 10.45 -8.91 5.84
N GLN A 320 9.34 -9.37 5.24
CA GLN A 320 8.78 -10.68 5.51
C GLN A 320 9.74 -11.79 5.07
N LEU A 321 10.35 -11.64 3.88
CA LEU A 321 11.35 -12.59 3.38
C LEU A 321 12.58 -12.67 4.31
N PHE A 322 13.07 -11.54 4.81
CA PHE A 322 14.16 -11.53 5.81
C PHE A 322 13.73 -12.08 7.18
N SER A 323 12.48 -11.84 7.59
CA SER A 323 11.94 -12.43 8.83
C SER A 323 11.85 -13.96 8.72
N ALA A 324 11.43 -14.47 7.56
CA ALA A 324 11.42 -15.91 7.27
C ALA A 324 12.85 -16.49 7.19
N ALA A 325 13.82 -15.71 6.72
CA ALA A 325 15.23 -16.10 6.75
C ALA A 325 15.74 -16.30 8.19
N GLY A 326 15.24 -15.50 9.14
CA GLY A 326 15.53 -15.69 10.57
C GLY A 326 15.07 -17.03 11.13
N LEU A 327 14.02 -17.64 10.56
CA LEU A 327 13.58 -19.01 10.92
C LEU A 327 14.46 -20.10 10.28
N ILE A 328 15.17 -19.79 9.20
CA ILE A 328 16.13 -20.72 8.57
C ILE A 328 17.44 -20.71 9.35
N TYR A 329 17.88 -19.51 9.74
CA TYR A 329 19.06 -19.27 10.56
C TYR A 329 18.69 -19.18 12.04
N GLU A 330 18.29 -20.30 12.62
CA GLU A 330 18.12 -20.38 14.07
C GLU A 330 19.47 -20.48 14.79
N PRO A 331 19.58 -20.03 16.07
CA PRO A 331 20.82 -20.16 16.85
C PRO A 331 21.39 -21.58 16.90
N LEU A 332 20.54 -22.60 16.77
CA LEU A 332 20.90 -24.03 16.76
C LEU A 332 21.13 -24.61 15.35
N ARG A 333 20.84 -23.86 14.27
CA ARG A 333 20.97 -24.28 12.86
C ARG A 333 21.70 -23.22 12.02
N ASN A 334 22.90 -22.84 12.43
CA ASN A 334 23.69 -21.75 11.84
C ASN A 334 24.73 -22.18 10.79
N ARG A 335 24.83 -23.48 10.46
CA ARG A 335 25.82 -24.01 9.50
C ARG A 335 25.35 -24.04 8.04
N LEU A 336 24.19 -23.46 7.74
CA LEU A 336 23.69 -23.39 6.38
C LEU A 336 24.41 -22.27 5.62
N GLU A 337 24.88 -22.56 4.41
CA GLU A 337 25.49 -21.55 3.54
C GLU A 337 24.44 -20.55 3.02
N GLY A 338 24.87 -19.30 2.83
CA GLY A 338 24.05 -18.20 2.28
C GLY A 338 23.25 -18.60 1.04
N GLU A 339 23.91 -19.26 0.09
CA GLU A 339 23.30 -19.71 -1.16
C GLU A 339 22.18 -20.73 -0.94
N LYS A 340 22.36 -21.68 -0.03
CA LYS A 340 21.34 -22.70 0.28
C LYS A 340 20.14 -22.07 0.99
N ALA A 341 20.36 -21.12 1.90
CA ALA A 341 19.27 -20.38 2.51
C ALA A 341 18.48 -19.56 1.49
N ALA A 342 19.16 -18.91 0.54
CA ALA A 342 18.51 -18.19 -0.55
C ALA A 342 17.64 -19.11 -1.41
N LYS A 343 18.13 -20.31 -1.75
CA LYS A 343 17.34 -21.33 -2.47
C LYS A 343 16.11 -21.77 -1.68
N LEU A 344 16.24 -22.00 -0.37
CA LEU A 344 15.10 -22.36 0.49
C LEU A 344 14.06 -21.24 0.57
N LEU A 345 14.49 -19.98 0.70
CA LEU A 345 13.59 -18.83 0.66
C LEU A 345 12.89 -18.71 -0.68
N PHE A 346 13.64 -18.85 -1.78
CA PHE A 346 13.08 -18.84 -3.13
C PHE A 346 11.99 -19.89 -3.28
N VAL A 347 12.26 -21.14 -2.91
CA VAL A 347 11.28 -22.23 -2.97
C VAL A 347 10.07 -21.92 -2.09
N LYS A 348 10.27 -21.54 -0.83
CA LYS A 348 9.18 -21.22 0.11
C LYS A 348 8.21 -20.17 -0.41
N TYR A 349 8.72 -19.10 -1.01
CA TYR A 349 7.89 -17.98 -1.49
C TYR A 349 7.30 -18.20 -2.89
N ASN A 350 7.93 -19.03 -3.74
CA ASN A 350 7.45 -19.28 -5.10
C ASN A 350 6.59 -20.56 -5.22
N LEU A 351 6.68 -21.52 -4.30
CA LEU A 351 5.84 -22.73 -4.32
C LEU A 351 4.32 -22.43 -4.36
N PRO A 352 3.79 -21.47 -3.58
CA PRO A 352 2.37 -21.12 -3.68
C PRO A 352 1.96 -20.59 -5.06
N LEU A 353 2.88 -19.96 -5.80
CA LEU A 353 2.61 -19.40 -7.14
C LEU A 353 2.42 -20.49 -8.21
N VAL A 354 2.90 -21.71 -7.94
CA VAL A 354 2.75 -22.87 -8.83
C VAL A 354 1.73 -23.89 -8.31
N HIS A 355 0.91 -23.50 -7.32
CA HIS A 355 -0.12 -24.35 -6.71
C HIS A 355 0.42 -25.71 -6.24
N PHE A 356 1.63 -25.72 -5.66
CA PHE A 356 2.21 -26.94 -5.11
C PHE A 356 1.59 -27.24 -3.74
N ASP A 357 0.92 -28.39 -3.62
CA ASP A 357 0.40 -28.91 -2.37
C ASP A 357 1.49 -29.67 -1.60
N TYR A 358 1.65 -29.34 -0.31
CA TYR A 358 2.69 -29.87 0.58
C TYR A 358 2.38 -31.26 1.13
#